data_AF-A0A536KK51-F1
#
_entry.id   AF-A0A536KK51-F1
#
_cell.length_a   1.000
_cell.length_b   1.000
_cell.length_c   1.000
_cell.angle_alpha   90.00
_cell.angle_beta   90.00
_cell.angle_gamma   90.00
#
_symmetry.space_group_name_H-M   'P 1'
#
loop_
_entity.id
_entity.type
_entity.pdbx_description
1 polymer ?
#
loop_
_entity_poly.entity_id
_entity_poly.type
_entity_poly.pdbx_seq_one_letter_code
_entity_poly.pdbx_strand_id
1 'polypeptide(L)'
;MAMKDMDAALQLVARNDRQADFVGKRSTEMVADAESALGVRFPPTYRKFLTELGAGDIAGEEFYTIPAADTWLTVTAVNGSVVDLMTQSGRVYHFDLTTKSYR
;
A
#
# COMPACT_ATOMS: atom_id res chain seq x y z
N MET A 1 2.12 22.75 -7.15
CA MET A 1 0.71 22.58 -6.75
C MET A 1 0.52 23.22 -5.38
N ALA A 2 -0.51 24.03 -5.20
CA ALA A 2 -0.79 24.64 -3.90
C ALA A 2 -1.58 23.67 -3.01
N MET A 3 -1.48 23.80 -1.68
CA MET A 3 -2.30 23.01 -0.76
C MET A 3 -3.80 23.19 -0.99
N LYS A 4 -4.22 24.39 -1.43
CA LYS A 4 -5.61 24.67 -1.82
C LYS A 4 -6.11 23.76 -2.94
N ASP A 5 -5.26 23.47 -3.93
CA ASP A 5 -5.62 22.59 -5.05
C ASP A 5 -5.77 21.15 -4.56
N MET A 6 -4.90 20.71 -3.64
CA MET A 6 -4.99 19.40 -3.01
C MET A 6 -6.28 19.27 -2.18
N ASP A 7 -6.65 20.28 -1.39
CA ASP A 7 -7.90 20.26 -0.63
C ASP A 7 -9.13 20.20 -1.55
N ALA A 8 -9.10 20.92 -2.67
CA ALA A 8 -10.16 20.84 -3.67
C ALA A 8 -10.23 19.45 -4.33
N ALA A 9 -9.08 18.83 -4.62
CA ALA A 9 -9.02 17.48 -5.16
C ALA A 9 -9.60 16.43 -4.18
N LEU A 10 -9.26 16.50 -2.90
CA LEU A 10 -9.82 15.62 -1.86
C LEU A 10 -11.35 15.76 -1.76
N GLN A 11 -11.87 16.99 -1.85
CA GLN A 11 -13.31 17.23 -1.87
C GLN A 11 -13.98 16.68 -3.14
N LEU A 12 -13.31 16.76 -4.29
CA LEU A 12 -13.80 16.22 -5.54
C LEU A 12 -13.93 14.70 -5.44
N VAL A 13 -12.91 14.01 -4.93
CA VAL A 13 -12.94 12.57 -4.69
C VAL A 13 -14.08 12.20 -3.74
N ALA A 14 -14.19 12.88 -2.60
CA ALA A 14 -15.23 12.60 -1.60
C ALA A 14 -16.67 12.79 -2.13
N ARG A 15 -16.88 13.67 -3.11
CA ARG A 15 -18.21 13.90 -3.73
C ARG A 15 -18.52 12.91 -4.86
N ASN A 16 -17.53 12.18 -5.35
CA ASN A 16 -17.63 11.32 -6.53
C ASN A 16 -17.26 9.86 -6.21
N ASP A 17 -17.65 9.36 -5.03
CA ASP A 17 -17.34 8.01 -4.53
C ASP A 17 -17.65 6.86 -5.51
N ARG A 18 -18.64 7.03 -6.42
CA ARG A 18 -18.94 6.02 -7.45
C ARG A 18 -17.95 5.94 -8.60
N GLN A 19 -17.15 6.99 -8.79
CA GLN A 19 -16.17 7.10 -9.86
C GLN A 19 -14.73 7.12 -9.32
N ALA A 20 -14.58 7.06 -7.99
CA ALA A 20 -13.30 7.08 -7.31
C ALA A 20 -13.10 5.74 -6.60
N ASP A 21 -12.01 5.05 -6.91
CA ASP A 21 -11.63 3.82 -6.24
C ASP A 21 -10.25 4.01 -5.63
N PHE A 22 -10.19 4.17 -4.31
CA PHE A 22 -8.94 4.37 -3.58
C PHE A 22 -8.75 3.28 -2.52
N VAL A 23 -7.54 2.73 -2.48
CA VAL A 23 -7.15 1.64 -1.56
C VAL A 23 -6.99 2.11 -0.11
N GLY A 24 -7.01 3.42 0.14
CA GLY A 24 -6.99 4.01 1.46
C GLY A 24 -5.61 4.40 1.98
N LYS A 25 -5.61 4.99 3.17
CA LYS A 25 -4.50 5.76 3.76
C LYS A 25 -3.21 4.97 3.92
N ARG A 26 -2.07 5.64 3.69
CA ARG A 26 -0.73 5.18 4.10
C ARG A 26 -0.32 5.85 5.41
N SER A 27 0.28 5.08 6.30
CA SER A 27 0.74 5.61 7.59
C SER A 27 1.94 6.53 7.39
N THR A 28 2.17 7.42 8.35
CA THR A 28 3.32 8.33 8.34
C THR A 28 4.65 7.59 8.33
N GLU A 29 4.71 6.42 8.96
CA GLU A 29 5.87 5.53 9.00
C GLU A 29 6.14 4.96 7.62
N MET A 30 5.12 4.44 6.93
CA MET A 30 5.27 3.95 5.56
C MET A 30 5.78 5.03 4.61
N VAL A 31 5.28 6.27 4.77
CA VAL A 31 5.74 7.43 4.00
C VAL A 31 7.21 7.74 4.28
N ALA A 32 7.62 7.72 5.55
CA ALA A 32 9.00 7.96 5.94
C ALA A 32 9.96 6.86 5.42
N ASP A 33 9.54 5.60 5.49
CA ASP A 33 10.32 4.46 4.99
C ASP A 33 10.50 4.55 3.47
N ALA A 34 9.45 4.90 2.72
CA ALA A 34 9.53 5.08 1.28
C ALA A 34 10.45 6.25 0.88
N GLU A 35 10.36 7.38 1.58
CA GLU A 35 11.28 8.51 1.40
C GLU A 35 12.73 8.12 1.65
N SER A 36 12.98 7.34 2.71
CA SER A 36 14.30 6.83 3.05
C SER A 36 14.84 5.88 1.98
N ALA A 37 14.03 4.91 1.55
CA ALA A 37 14.40 3.92 0.53
C ALA A 37 14.70 4.56 -0.83
N LEU A 38 13.94 5.60 -1.20
CA LEU A 38 14.13 6.32 -2.46
C LEU A 38 15.19 7.44 -2.37
N GLY A 39 15.64 7.79 -1.17
CA GLY A 39 16.58 8.89 -0.95
C GLY A 39 16.01 10.28 -1.29
N VAL A 40 14.68 10.45 -1.19
CA VAL A 40 13.99 11.71 -1.54
C VAL A 40 13.07 12.18 -0.41
N ARG A 41 12.64 13.45 -0.47
CA ARG A 41 11.53 13.95 0.34
C ARG A 41 10.35 14.25 -0.55
N PHE A 42 9.20 13.65 -0.24
CA PHE A 42 7.98 13.89 -0.97
C PHE A 42 7.46 15.30 -0.70
N PRO A 43 6.90 15.98 -1.73
CA PRO A 43 6.24 17.25 -1.55
C PRO A 43 5.08 17.16 -0.54
N PRO A 44 4.79 18.23 0.23
CA PRO A 44 3.71 18.24 1.21
C PRO A 44 2.34 17.83 0.66
N THR A 45 2.03 18.21 -0.58
CA THR A 45 0.78 17.82 -1.26
C THR A 45 0.71 16.33 -1.53
N TYR A 46 1.81 15.71 -1.98
CA TYR A 46 1.85 14.27 -2.21
C TYR A 46 1.80 13.47 -0.91
N ARG A 47 2.47 13.94 0.15
CA ARG A 47 2.31 13.34 1.49
C ARG A 47 0.86 13.36 1.95
N LYS A 48 0.16 14.48 1.79
CA LYS A 48 -1.25 14.61 2.14
C LYS A 48 -2.13 13.64 1.34
N PHE A 49 -1.88 13.52 0.03
CA PHE A 49 -2.55 12.53 -0.81
C PHE A 49 -2.35 11.10 -0.29
N LEU A 50 -1.10 10.70 -0.01
CA LEU A 50 -0.78 9.37 0.50
C LEU A 50 -1.47 9.07 1.84
N THR A 51 -1.52 10.03 2.75
CA THR A 51 -2.11 9.85 4.08
C THR A 51 -3.64 9.98 4.12
N GLU A 52 -4.27 10.48 3.06
CA GLU A 52 -5.73 10.63 2.98
C GLU A 52 -6.39 9.61 2.03
N LEU A 53 -5.75 9.32 0.89
CA LEU A 53 -6.31 8.48 -0.17
C LEU A 53 -5.45 7.26 -0.53
N GLY A 54 -4.12 7.38 -0.43
CA GLY A 54 -3.21 6.28 -0.75
C GLY A 54 -2.93 6.10 -2.24
N ALA A 55 -3.49 5.06 -2.87
CA ALA A 55 -3.49 4.83 -4.33
C ALA A 55 -4.91 4.65 -4.81
N GLY A 56 -5.12 4.90 -6.09
CA GLY A 56 -6.40 4.66 -6.71
C GLY A 56 -6.56 5.46 -7.97
N ASP A 57 -7.76 5.46 -8.49
CA ASP A 57 -8.13 6.25 -9.64
C ASP A 57 -9.40 7.08 -9.37
N ILE A 58 -9.58 8.11 -10.20
CA ILE A 58 -10.86 8.76 -10.35
C ILE A 58 -11.15 9.01 -11.82
N ALA A 59 -12.32 8.57 -12.27
CA ALA A 59 -12.73 8.66 -13.67
C ALA A 59 -11.69 8.06 -14.66
N GLY A 60 -10.96 7.01 -14.23
CA GLY A 60 -9.94 6.34 -15.03
C GLY A 60 -8.56 7.01 -15.02
N GLU A 61 -8.35 8.08 -14.26
CA GLU A 61 -7.03 8.67 -14.05
C GLU A 61 -6.36 8.04 -12.81
N GLU A 62 -5.26 7.32 -13.03
CA GLU A 62 -4.57 6.51 -12.02
C GLU A 62 -3.51 7.31 -11.24
N PHE A 63 -3.52 7.16 -9.90
CA PHE A 63 -2.57 7.78 -8.99
C PHE A 63 -1.84 6.73 -8.14
N TYR A 64 -0.52 6.65 -8.31
CA TYR A 64 0.31 5.67 -7.61
C TYR A 64 0.59 6.02 -6.15
N THR A 65 0.94 4.99 -5.39
CA THR A 65 1.21 5.07 -3.94
C THR A 65 2.43 4.29 -3.53
N ILE A 66 2.67 4.28 -2.22
CA ILE A 66 3.59 3.35 -1.57
C ILE A 66 2.87 2.02 -1.38
N PRO A 67 3.28 0.93 -2.06
CA PRO A 67 2.64 -0.37 -1.87
C PRO A 67 2.73 -0.77 -0.40
N ALA A 68 1.71 -1.48 0.09
CA ALA A 68 1.82 -2.11 1.40
C ALA A 68 3.04 -3.02 1.41
N ALA A 69 3.72 -3.12 2.56
CA ALA A 69 4.65 -4.21 2.77
C ALA A 69 3.90 -5.53 2.51
N ASP A 70 4.57 -6.49 1.88
CA ASP A 70 4.08 -7.87 1.73
C ASP A 70 2.90 -8.05 0.76
N THR A 71 2.85 -7.26 -0.32
CA THR A 71 1.82 -7.40 -1.37
C THR A 71 1.94 -8.67 -2.22
N TRP A 72 3.08 -9.38 -2.13
CA TRP A 72 3.32 -10.64 -2.83
C TRP A 72 4.02 -11.62 -1.90
N LEU A 73 3.71 -12.90 -2.09
CA LEU A 73 4.30 -14.02 -1.35
C LEU A 73 5.06 -14.92 -2.32
N THR A 74 6.25 -15.36 -1.91
CA THR A 74 7.01 -16.41 -2.60
C THR A 74 6.87 -17.70 -1.82
N VAL A 75 6.54 -18.80 -2.50
CA VAL A 75 6.62 -20.14 -1.92
C VAL A 75 8.08 -20.57 -1.94
N THR A 76 8.69 -20.72 -0.76
CA THR A 76 10.14 -21.01 -0.64
C THR A 76 10.43 -22.48 -0.33
N ALA A 77 9.48 -23.21 0.27
CA ALA A 77 9.59 -24.64 0.50
C ALA A 77 8.21 -25.31 0.46
N VAL A 78 8.14 -26.47 -0.19
CA VAL A 78 6.98 -27.38 -0.16
C VAL A 78 7.51 -28.77 0.12
N ASN A 79 7.07 -29.38 1.22
CA ASN A 79 7.30 -30.81 1.45
C ASN A 79 6.06 -31.45 2.04
N GLY A 80 5.28 -32.14 1.19
CA GLY A 80 4.17 -33.05 1.50
C GLY A 80 2.99 -32.48 2.32
N SER A 81 3.32 -31.88 3.45
CA SER A 81 2.45 -31.37 4.50
C SER A 81 2.80 -29.94 4.93
N VAL A 82 3.88 -29.33 4.43
CA VAL A 82 4.34 -28.00 4.88
C VAL A 82 4.53 -27.06 3.70
N VAL A 83 4.14 -25.79 3.87
CA VAL A 83 4.39 -24.69 2.94
C VAL A 83 4.98 -23.49 3.69
N ASP A 84 6.13 -23.01 3.24
CA ASP A 84 6.71 -21.75 3.72
C ASP A 84 6.41 -20.62 2.72
N LEU A 85 5.82 -19.54 3.21
CA LEU A 85 5.51 -18.33 2.45
C LEU A 85 6.39 -17.19 2.93
N MET A 86 7.27 -16.70 2.06
CA MET A 86 8.10 -15.53 2.34
C MET A 86 7.46 -14.28 1.73
N THR A 87 7.33 -13.23 2.52
CA THR A 87 6.87 -11.93 2.07
C THR A 87 7.99 -11.11 1.45
N GLN A 88 7.64 -10.03 0.76
CA GLN A 88 8.62 -9.06 0.24
C GLN A 88 9.49 -8.43 1.34
N SER A 89 8.97 -8.23 2.56
CA SER A 89 9.76 -7.75 3.69
C SER A 89 10.68 -8.81 4.31
N GLY A 90 10.65 -10.05 3.81
CA GLY A 90 11.45 -11.17 4.29
C GLY A 90 10.87 -11.90 5.51
N ARG A 91 9.62 -11.60 5.90
CA ARG A 91 8.90 -12.40 6.90
C ARG A 91 8.55 -13.75 6.30
N VAL A 92 8.71 -14.81 7.08
CA VAL A 92 8.38 -16.17 6.65
C VAL A 92 7.24 -16.68 7.51
N TYR A 93 6.18 -17.14 6.87
CA TYR A 93 5.06 -17.82 7.50
C TYR A 93 5.13 -19.30 7.21
N HIS A 94 5.08 -20.11 8.25
CA HIS A 94 5.16 -21.57 8.15
C HIS A 94 3.77 -22.18 8.32
N PHE A 95 3.25 -22.82 7.27
CA PHE A 95 1.95 -23.48 7.29
C PHE A 95 2.09 -25.00 7.31
N ASP A 96 1.53 -25.63 8.33
CA ASP A 96 1.36 -27.09 8.38
C ASP A 96 -0.05 -27.45 7.89
N LEU A 97 -0.12 -28.08 6.72
CA LEU A 97 -1.34 -28.51 6.06
C LEU A 97 -2.01 -29.70 6.75
N THR A 98 -1.28 -30.45 7.57
CA THR A 98 -1.82 -31.59 8.34
C THR A 98 -2.58 -31.08 9.55
N THR A 99 -1.98 -30.15 10.29
CA THR A 99 -2.57 -29.58 11.51
C THR A 99 -3.41 -28.33 11.26
N LYS A 100 -3.35 -27.77 10.04
CA LYS A 100 -3.99 -26.50 9.65
C LYS A 100 -3.57 -25.32 10.55
N SER A 101 -2.32 -25.33 10.98
CA SER A 101 -1.75 -24.30 11.86
C SER A 101 -0.70 -23.45 11.12
N TYR A 102 -0.49 -22.22 11.59
CA TYR A 102 0.54 -21.33 11.08
C TYR A 102 1.36 -20.67 12.21
N ARG A 103 2.61 -20.33 11.93
CA ARG A 103 3.49 -19.56 12.81
C ARG A 103 4.43 -18.65 12.02
#